data_AF-A0A5C4LMP6-F1
#
_entry.id   AF-A0A5C4LMP6-F1
#
_cell.length_a   1.000
_cell.length_b   1.000
_cell.length_c   1.000
_cell.angle_alpha   90.00
_cell.angle_beta   90.00
_cell.angle_gamma   90.00
#
_symmetry.space_group_name_H-M   'P 1'
#
loop_
_entity.id
_entity.type
_entity.pdbx_description
1 polymer ?
#
loop_
_entity_poly.entity_id
_entity_poly.type
_entity_poly.pdbx_seq_one_letter_code
_entity_poly.pdbx_strand_id
1 'polypeptide(L)'
;MSVTGEEIPADRVVETLEILLRAPPFLRSPKLARFLRFVVEEELAGRGATIKAYTIATQALGRGPDFDPSIDPSVRVEAGRLRRALDEVYTQHAEGLQIRLVVPVGGYRPRFTVLEGAPPPPEEVPVPEPGIPLPPVVAHPRATVVAFTPRGQAAIIALLAAILLVLCIDLGLTLSARTTGAAPTPRDLAVRSR
;
A
#
# COMPACT_ATOMS: atom_id res chain seq x y z
N MET A 1 -27.90 17.68 -17.59
CA MET A 1 -26.94 16.55 -17.67
C MET A 1 -25.57 17.19 -17.56
N SER A 2 -24.76 17.08 -16.50
CA SER A 2 -24.62 16.02 -15.50
C SER A 2 -23.96 16.60 -14.23
N VAL A 3 -24.39 16.07 -13.08
CA VAL A 3 -23.72 15.97 -11.76
C VAL A 3 -22.49 16.86 -11.55
N THR A 4 -22.63 17.89 -10.71
CA THR A 4 -21.52 18.61 -10.08
C THR A 4 -20.61 17.58 -9.43
N GLY A 5 -19.44 17.35 -10.03
CA GLY A 5 -18.39 16.55 -9.42
C GLY A 5 -17.97 17.26 -8.15
N GLU A 6 -18.28 16.69 -7.00
CA GLU A 6 -17.89 17.26 -5.72
C GLU A 6 -16.36 17.14 -5.61
N GLU A 7 -15.68 18.22 -5.98
CA GLU A 7 -14.23 18.34 -5.85
C GLU A 7 -13.89 18.32 -4.36
N ILE A 8 -13.14 17.31 -3.94
CA ILE A 8 -12.72 17.17 -2.55
C ILE A 8 -11.76 18.32 -2.23
N PRO A 9 -12.05 19.18 -1.24
CA PRO A 9 -11.19 20.31 -0.90
C PRO A 9 -9.78 19.84 -0.50
N ALA A 10 -8.74 20.52 -1.00
CA ALA A 10 -7.35 20.16 -0.72
C ALA A 10 -7.04 20.12 0.79
N ASP A 11 -7.61 21.05 1.57
CA ASP A 11 -7.41 21.13 3.02
C ASP A 11 -7.89 19.86 3.75
N ARG A 12 -8.98 19.25 3.28
CA ARG A 12 -9.48 17.98 3.83
C ARG A 12 -8.53 16.82 3.56
N VAL A 13 -7.91 16.81 2.38
CA VAL A 13 -6.89 15.81 2.02
C VAL A 13 -5.65 15.98 2.89
N VAL A 14 -5.22 17.22 3.13
CA VAL A 14 -4.10 17.55 4.02
C VAL A 14 -4.40 17.13 5.47
N GLU A 15 -5.58 17.46 5.99
CA GLU A 15 -6.03 17.03 7.32
C GLU A 15 -6.03 15.51 7.45
N THR A 16 -6.59 14.81 6.45
CA THR A 16 -6.60 13.35 6.37
C THR A 16 -5.18 12.78 6.36
N LEU A 17 -4.27 13.36 5.57
CA LEU A 17 -2.87 12.93 5.53
C LEU A 17 -2.22 13.04 6.92
N GLU A 18 -2.41 14.15 7.61
CA GLU A 18 -1.83 14.36 8.94
C GLU A 18 -2.38 13.38 9.99
N ILE A 19 -3.67 13.03 9.92
CA ILE A 19 -4.25 11.97 10.76
C ILE A 19 -3.61 10.61 10.43
N LEU A 20 -3.54 10.23 9.15
CA LEU A 20 -2.94 8.97 8.71
C LEU A 20 -1.48 8.83 9.16
N LEU A 21 -0.69 9.89 9.05
CA LEU A 21 0.73 9.87 9.42
C LEU A 21 0.98 9.70 10.92
N ARG A 22 -0.02 10.00 11.77
CA ARG A 22 0.02 9.74 13.21
C ARG A 22 -0.46 8.34 13.58
N ALA A 23 -0.98 7.56 12.64
CA ALA A 23 -1.44 6.21 12.92
C ALA A 23 -0.26 5.22 13.11
N PRO A 24 -0.44 4.14 13.90
CA PRO A 24 0.65 3.24 14.26
C PRO A 24 1.47 2.66 13.10
N PRO A 25 0.89 2.25 11.95
CA PRO A 25 1.67 1.74 10.81
C PRO A 25 2.68 2.77 10.26
N PHE A 26 2.33 4.05 10.29
CA PHE A 26 3.16 5.14 9.74
C PHE A 26 4.18 5.65 10.76
N LEU A 27 3.84 5.69 12.05
CA LEU A 27 4.80 5.98 13.12
C LEU A 27 5.92 4.92 13.20
N ARG A 28 5.57 3.64 13.00
CA ARG A 28 6.54 2.52 12.99
C ARG A 28 7.44 2.51 11.75
N SER A 29 7.07 3.22 10.68
CA SER A 29 7.80 3.20 9.42
C SER A 29 7.91 4.60 8.80
N PRO A 30 8.97 5.35 9.14
CA PRO A 30 9.27 6.64 8.52
C PRO A 30 9.37 6.57 6.99
N LYS A 31 9.76 5.40 6.46
CA LYS A 31 9.81 5.14 5.01
C LYS A 31 8.42 5.15 4.38
N LEU A 32 7.43 4.49 4.99
CA LEU A 32 6.05 4.50 4.48
C LEU A 32 5.41 5.87 4.65
N ALA A 33 5.71 6.56 5.76
CA ALA A 33 5.26 7.94 5.98
C ALA A 33 5.75 8.89 4.87
N ARG A 34 7.05 8.83 4.51
CA ARG A 34 7.59 9.62 3.40
C ARG A 34 6.98 9.26 2.05
N PHE A 35 6.75 7.97 1.78
CA PHE A 35 6.07 7.53 0.57
C PHE A 35 4.68 8.16 0.50
N LEU A 36 3.84 7.96 1.53
CA LEU A 36 2.48 8.47 1.56
C LEU A 36 2.44 10.00 1.39
N ARG A 37 3.27 10.71 2.15
CA ARG A 37 3.41 12.16 2.06
C ARG A 37 3.72 12.62 0.64
N PHE A 38 4.76 12.04 0.03
CA PHE A 38 5.18 12.39 -1.32
C PHE A 38 4.06 12.23 -2.35
N VAL A 39 3.36 11.09 -2.35
CA VAL A 39 2.33 10.85 -3.38
C VAL A 39 1.11 11.75 -3.21
N VAL A 40 0.76 12.12 -1.97
CA VAL A 40 -0.35 13.05 -1.71
C VAL A 40 0.03 14.48 -2.07
N GLU A 41 1.22 14.93 -1.66
CA GLU A 41 1.70 16.28 -1.96
C GLU A 41 1.87 16.50 -3.47
N GLU A 42 2.40 15.52 -4.21
CA GLU A 42 2.49 15.61 -5.68
C GLU A 42 1.10 15.64 -6.35
N GLU A 43 0.13 14.89 -5.83
CA GLU A 43 -1.24 14.92 -6.36
C GLU A 43 -1.91 16.26 -6.11
N LEU A 44 -1.82 16.79 -4.88
CA LEU A 44 -2.36 18.10 -4.52
C LEU A 44 -1.68 19.25 -5.27
N ALA A 45 -0.41 19.10 -5.62
CA ALA A 45 0.31 20.07 -6.42
C ALA A 45 0.03 19.96 -7.94
N GLY A 46 -0.96 19.15 -8.35
CA GLY A 46 -1.32 18.94 -9.75
C GLY A 46 -0.29 18.13 -10.55
N ARG A 47 0.71 17.55 -9.89
CA ARG A 47 1.78 16.74 -10.51
C ARG A 47 1.52 15.24 -10.43
N GLY A 48 0.28 14.82 -10.21
CA GLY A 48 -0.12 13.40 -10.15
C GLY A 48 0.42 12.49 -11.26
N ALA A 49 0.57 13.02 -12.48
CA ALA A 49 1.12 12.30 -13.63
C ALA A 49 2.63 11.99 -13.53
N THR A 50 3.37 12.69 -12.66
CA THR A 50 4.81 12.48 -12.43
C THR A 50 5.05 11.39 -11.39
N ILE A 51 4.02 10.94 -10.67
CA ILE A 51 4.10 9.93 -9.60
C ILE A 51 4.37 8.54 -10.22
N LYS A 52 5.65 8.27 -10.48
CA LYS A 52 6.17 7.07 -11.12
C LYS A 52 7.17 6.39 -10.18
N ALA A 53 7.53 5.14 -10.50
CA ALA A 53 8.46 4.39 -9.65
C ALA A 53 9.79 5.13 -9.44
N TYR A 54 10.35 5.70 -10.51
CA TYR A 54 11.61 6.45 -10.45
C TYR A 54 11.55 7.68 -9.55
N THR A 55 10.50 8.51 -9.68
CA THR A 55 10.36 9.75 -8.89
C THR A 55 10.11 9.43 -7.41
N ILE A 56 9.31 8.40 -7.11
CA ILE A 56 9.13 7.92 -5.73
C ILE A 56 10.46 7.41 -5.15
N ALA A 57 11.21 6.62 -5.92
CA ALA A 57 12.47 6.05 -5.45
C ALA A 57 13.47 7.15 -5.05
N THR A 58 13.65 8.13 -5.93
CA THR A 58 14.65 9.19 -5.76
C THR A 58 14.21 10.26 -4.76
N GLN A 59 12.96 10.70 -4.82
CA GLN A 59 12.48 11.84 -4.02
C GLN A 59 11.89 11.42 -2.67
N ALA A 60 11.27 10.24 -2.58
CA ALA A 60 10.59 9.79 -1.36
C ALA A 60 11.32 8.67 -0.62
N LEU A 61 12.07 7.80 -1.32
CA LEU A 61 12.71 6.63 -0.71
C LEU A 61 14.23 6.76 -0.56
N GLY A 62 14.85 7.80 -1.13
CA GLY A 62 16.28 8.09 -1.00
C GLY A 62 17.18 7.19 -1.86
N ARG A 63 16.67 6.71 -3.01
CA ARG A 63 17.50 6.01 -3.99
C ARG A 63 18.28 7.00 -4.85
N GLY A 64 19.45 6.57 -5.32
CA GLY A 64 20.29 7.35 -6.23
C GLY A 64 19.71 7.43 -7.65
N PRO A 65 20.35 8.24 -8.54
CA PRO A 65 19.90 8.45 -9.91
C PRO A 65 19.97 7.19 -10.79
N ASP A 66 20.82 6.23 -10.42
CA ASP A 66 21.01 4.95 -11.12
C ASP A 66 19.88 3.93 -10.84
N PHE A 67 18.83 4.33 -10.14
CA PHE A 67 17.68 3.47 -9.87
C PHE A 67 16.94 3.10 -11.16
N ASP A 68 16.85 1.80 -11.44
CA ASP A 68 16.04 1.25 -12.53
C ASP A 68 14.85 0.44 -11.99
N PRO A 69 13.60 0.88 -12.23
CA PRO A 69 12.41 0.16 -11.79
C PRO A 69 12.20 -1.19 -12.47
N SER A 70 12.88 -1.49 -13.58
CA SER A 70 12.76 -2.78 -14.28
C SER A 70 13.41 -3.91 -13.48
N ILE A 71 14.53 -3.63 -12.81
CA ILE A 71 15.34 -4.61 -12.06
C ILE A 71 15.28 -4.42 -10.53
N ASP A 72 14.94 -3.24 -10.02
CA ASP A 72 14.77 -3.00 -8.57
C ASP A 72 13.27 -2.94 -8.20
N PRO A 73 12.71 -3.97 -7.55
CA PRO A 73 11.30 -4.02 -7.19
C PRO A 73 10.95 -3.21 -5.94
N SER A 74 11.90 -2.52 -5.30
CA SER A 74 11.70 -1.92 -3.97
C SER A 74 10.53 -0.95 -3.90
N VAL A 75 10.32 -0.11 -4.91
CA VAL A 75 9.16 0.80 -4.93
C VAL A 75 7.84 0.02 -5.01
N ARG A 76 7.79 -1.06 -5.81
CA ARG A 76 6.59 -1.92 -5.90
C ARG A 76 6.32 -2.61 -4.58
N VAL A 77 7.37 -3.08 -3.90
CA VAL A 77 7.26 -3.72 -2.57
C VAL A 77 6.75 -2.73 -1.54
N GLU A 78 7.31 -1.52 -1.49
CA GLU A 78 6.86 -0.48 -0.55
C GLU A 78 5.44 0.01 -0.86
N ALA A 79 5.06 0.10 -2.14
CA ALA A 79 3.67 0.40 -2.51
C ALA A 79 2.71 -0.69 -2.02
N GLY A 80 3.10 -1.96 -2.06
CA GLY A 80 2.33 -3.05 -1.47
C GLY A 80 2.17 -2.91 0.05
N ARG A 81 3.24 -2.53 0.75
CA ARG A 81 3.22 -2.27 2.19
C ARG A 81 2.37 -1.04 2.54
N LEU A 82 2.45 0.02 1.75
CA LEU A 82 1.65 1.23 1.91
C LEU A 82 0.16 0.92 1.81
N ARG A 83 -0.26 0.14 0.81
CA ARG A 83 -1.68 -0.26 0.65
C ARG A 83 -2.18 -1.03 1.87
N ARG A 84 -1.39 -1.98 2.38
CA ARG A 84 -1.75 -2.74 3.60
C ARG A 84 -1.80 -1.85 4.83
N ALA A 85 -0.86 -0.92 4.97
CA ALA A 85 -0.86 0.04 6.07
C ALA A 85 -2.10 0.95 6.03
N LEU A 86 -2.49 1.44 4.85
CA LEU A 86 -3.72 2.21 4.70
C LEU A 86 -4.94 1.36 5.09
N ASP A 87 -5.06 0.13 4.60
CA ASP A 87 -6.15 -0.77 4.97
C ASP A 87 -6.21 -1.05 6.48
N GLU A 88 -5.06 -1.27 7.14
CA GLU A 88 -4.96 -1.44 8.60
C GLU A 88 -5.50 -0.21 9.32
N VAL A 89 -5.08 1.00 8.92
CA VAL A 89 -5.54 2.25 9.53
C VAL A 89 -7.04 2.45 9.34
N TYR A 90 -7.58 2.28 8.14
CA TYR A 90 -9.02 2.44 7.93
C TYR A 90 -9.86 1.32 8.55
N THR A 91 -9.27 0.18 8.91
CA THR A 91 -9.98 -0.90 9.61
C THR A 91 -9.96 -0.70 11.13
N GLN A 92 -8.87 -0.18 11.68
CA GLN A 92 -8.61 -0.16 13.13
C GLN A 92 -8.64 1.25 13.75
N HIS A 93 -8.47 2.29 12.93
CA HIS A 93 -8.26 3.68 13.36
C HIS A 93 -8.99 4.67 12.42
N ALA A 94 -10.23 4.34 12.03
CA ALA A 94 -11.02 5.16 11.11
C ALA A 94 -11.59 6.45 11.75
N GLU A 95 -11.48 6.59 13.07
CA GLU A 95 -12.00 7.74 13.81
C GLU A 95 -11.37 9.05 13.31
N GLY A 96 -12.22 10.03 12.99
CA GLY A 96 -11.79 11.33 12.47
C GLY A 96 -11.42 11.35 10.98
N LEU A 97 -11.37 10.20 10.30
CA LEU A 97 -11.14 10.15 8.85
C LEU A 97 -12.44 10.43 8.09
N GLN A 98 -12.45 11.53 7.33
CA GLN A 98 -13.57 11.93 6.47
C GLN A 98 -13.36 11.55 5.01
N ILE A 99 -12.11 11.31 4.61
CA ILE A 99 -11.73 10.92 3.27
C ILE A 99 -11.11 9.53 3.30
N ARG A 100 -11.51 8.70 2.34
CA ARG A 100 -10.82 7.46 1.99
C ARG A 100 -9.72 7.77 0.98
N LEU A 101 -8.48 7.53 1.38
CA LEU A 101 -7.29 7.56 0.54
C LEU A 101 -6.94 6.15 0.07
N VAL A 102 -6.87 5.95 -1.24
CA VAL A 102 -6.50 4.67 -1.86
C VAL A 102 -5.34 4.85 -2.84
N VAL A 103 -4.35 3.97 -2.76
CA VAL A 103 -3.31 3.84 -3.79
C VAL A 103 -3.63 2.60 -4.64
N PRO A 104 -4.04 2.75 -5.92
CA PRO A 104 -4.52 1.64 -6.73
C PRO A 104 -3.42 0.63 -7.05
N VAL A 105 -3.78 -0.62 -7.31
CA VAL A 105 -2.85 -1.62 -7.87
C VAL A 105 -2.45 -1.21 -9.29
N GLY A 106 -1.20 -1.45 -9.66
CA GLY A 106 -0.66 -1.09 -10.99
C GLY A 106 -0.28 0.39 -11.13
N GLY A 107 -0.61 1.24 -10.16
CA GLY A 107 -0.22 2.64 -10.13
C GLY A 107 0.23 3.10 -8.75
N TYR A 108 0.63 4.37 -8.69
CA TYR A 108 1.07 5.02 -7.46
C TYR A 108 0.30 6.30 -7.13
N ARG A 109 -0.41 6.85 -8.12
CA ARG A 109 -1.24 8.06 -7.96
C ARG A 109 -2.38 7.79 -6.97
N PRO A 110 -2.49 8.55 -5.88
CA PRO A 110 -3.55 8.34 -4.89
C PRO A 110 -4.91 8.77 -5.47
N ARG A 111 -5.98 8.20 -4.92
CA ARG A 111 -7.36 8.59 -5.18
C ARG A 111 -8.05 8.87 -3.86
N PHE A 112 -8.94 9.86 -3.89
CA PHE A 112 -9.66 10.34 -2.73
C PHE A 112 -11.17 10.15 -2.93
N THR A 113 -11.88 9.79 -1.89
CA THR A 113 -13.34 9.65 -1.90
C THR A 113 -13.87 10.06 -0.53
N VAL A 114 -14.98 10.80 -0.48
CA VAL A 114 -15.63 11.14 0.80
C VAL A 114 -16.20 9.86 1.43
N LEU A 115 -15.96 9.66 2.73
CA LEU A 115 -16.56 8.56 3.49
C LEU A 115 -18.00 8.93 3.88
N GLU A 116 -18.95 8.02 3.67
CA GLU A 116 -20.35 8.19 4.07
C GLU A 116 -20.44 8.44 5.58
N GLY A 117 -21.03 9.57 5.98
CA GLY A 117 -21.08 10.04 7.37
C GLY A 117 -20.05 11.10 7.73
N ALA A 118 -19.18 11.50 6.80
CA ALA A 118 -18.46 12.77 6.92
C ALA A 118 -19.48 13.92 7.00
N PRO A 119 -19.33 14.88 7.94
CA PRO A 119 -20.13 16.09 7.93
C PRO A 119 -20.03 16.72 6.53
N PRO A 120 -21.13 17.16 5.91
CA PRO A 120 -21.04 17.91 4.67
C PRO A 120 -20.07 19.08 4.85
N PRO A 121 -19.40 19.54 3.77
CA PRO A 121 -18.62 20.77 3.82
C PRO A 121 -19.43 21.83 4.57
N PRO A 122 -18.81 22.69 5.39
CA PRO A 122 -19.52 23.83 5.94
C PRO A 122 -20.00 24.65 4.75
N GLU A 123 -21.26 24.47 4.35
CA GLU A 123 -21.97 25.48 3.59
C GLU A 123 -21.80 26.75 4.42
N GLU A 124 -21.29 27.82 3.82
CA GLU A 124 -21.43 29.16 4.40
C GLU A 124 -22.93 29.41 4.54
N VAL A 125 -23.48 29.02 5.69
CA VAL A 125 -24.90 29.12 6.00
C VAL A 125 -25.23 30.61 5.96
N PRO A 126 -26.08 31.09 5.03
CA PRO A 126 -26.63 32.42 5.15
C PRO A 126 -27.39 32.46 6.48
N VAL A 127 -27.10 33.48 7.28
CA VAL A 127 -27.70 33.81 8.57
C VAL A 127 -29.19 33.37 8.62
N PRO A 128 -29.62 32.59 9.63
CA PRO A 128 -30.90 31.89 9.57
C PRO A 128 -32.09 32.86 9.64
N GLU A 129 -32.98 32.79 8.63
CA GLU A 129 -34.35 33.27 8.78
C GLU A 129 -35.14 32.29 9.69
N PRO A 130 -35.95 32.79 10.64
CA PRO A 130 -36.63 31.93 11.60
C PRO A 130 -37.91 31.32 11.01
N GLY A 131 -37.96 30.00 11.04
CA GLY A 131 -39.20 29.27 11.30
C GLY A 131 -39.76 28.44 10.16
N ILE A 132 -39.35 27.17 10.07
CA ILE A 132 -40.21 26.06 9.67
C ILE A 132 -39.84 24.84 10.53
N PRO A 133 -40.80 24.11 11.15
CA PRO A 133 -40.50 22.93 11.95
C PRO A 133 -39.89 21.80 11.10
N LEU A 134 -38.82 21.19 11.60
CA LEU A 134 -38.16 20.05 10.96
C LEU A 134 -39.11 18.83 10.91
N PRO A 135 -39.26 18.15 9.76
CA PRO A 135 -39.88 16.82 9.72
C PRO A 135 -38.95 15.78 10.40
N PRO A 136 -39.52 14.68 10.94
CA PRO A 136 -38.73 13.67 11.64
C PRO A 136 -37.77 12.97 10.69
N VAL A 137 -36.51 12.88 11.11
CA VAL A 137 -35.44 12.11 10.44
C VAL A 137 -35.86 10.64 10.36
N VAL A 138 -36.29 10.21 9.17
CA VAL A 138 -36.46 8.79 8.87
C VAL A 138 -35.07 8.20 8.66
N ALA A 139 -34.68 7.32 9.57
CA ALA A 139 -33.45 6.53 9.46
C ALA A 139 -33.50 5.70 8.17
N HIS A 140 -32.64 6.03 7.21
CA HIS A 140 -32.49 5.23 6.00
C HIS A 140 -31.60 4.02 6.31
N PRO A 141 -31.92 2.84 5.74
CA PRO A 141 -31.22 1.60 6.03
C PRO A 141 -29.76 1.68 5.60
N ARG A 142 -28.86 1.24 6.50
CA ARG A 142 -27.43 1.10 6.27
C ARG A 142 -27.19 0.28 5.00
N ALA A 143 -26.57 0.87 3.99
CA ALA A 143 -26.12 0.16 2.81
C ALA A 143 -24.97 -0.78 3.18
N THR A 144 -25.18 -2.07 2.89
CA THR A 144 -24.27 -3.16 3.19
C THR A 144 -23.00 -3.03 2.35
N VAL A 145 -21.86 -2.95 3.03
CA VAL A 145 -20.53 -3.09 2.43
C VAL A 145 -20.48 -4.41 1.65
N VAL A 146 -20.20 -4.33 0.35
CA VAL A 146 -19.92 -5.52 -0.47
C VAL A 146 -18.61 -6.12 0.03
N ALA A 147 -18.73 -7.14 0.88
CA ALA A 147 -17.64 -7.94 1.35
C ALA A 147 -16.90 -8.57 0.16
N PHE A 148 -15.60 -8.29 0.07
CA PHE A 148 -14.67 -9.07 -0.74
C PHE A 148 -14.86 -10.56 -0.41
N THR A 149 -15.14 -11.35 -1.43
CA THR A 149 -15.52 -12.76 -1.28
C THR A 149 -14.33 -13.62 -0.79
N PRO A 150 -14.53 -14.50 0.21
CA PRO A 150 -13.48 -15.29 0.85
C PRO A 150 -12.94 -16.47 -0.01
N ARG A 151 -13.30 -16.56 -1.29
CA ARG A 151 -12.91 -17.69 -2.15
C ARG A 151 -11.56 -17.51 -2.86
N GLY A 152 -11.04 -16.28 -2.96
CA GLY A 152 -9.76 -16.00 -3.63
C GLY A 152 -8.51 -16.19 -2.77
N GLN A 153 -8.63 -16.17 -1.44
CA GLN A 153 -7.48 -16.22 -0.52
C GLN A 153 -6.92 -17.64 -0.34
N ALA A 154 -7.74 -18.69 -0.45
CA ALA A 154 -7.28 -20.07 -0.34
C ALA A 154 -6.42 -20.52 -1.54
N ALA A 155 -6.74 -20.02 -2.74
CA ALA A 155 -5.99 -20.34 -3.96
C ALA A 155 -4.56 -19.75 -3.94
N ILE A 156 -4.41 -18.55 -3.37
CA ILE A 156 -3.10 -17.87 -3.26
C ILE A 156 -2.20 -18.57 -2.23
N ILE A 157 -2.77 -19.01 -1.09
CA ILE A 157 -2.02 -19.76 -0.07
C ILE A 157 -1.57 -21.13 -0.62
N ALA A 158 -2.44 -21.85 -1.33
CA ALA A 158 -2.10 -23.13 -1.94
C ALA A 158 -1.01 -23.00 -3.00
N LEU A 159 -1.06 -21.94 -3.82
CA LEU A 159 -0.06 -21.69 -4.86
C LEU A 159 1.33 -21.38 -4.26
N LEU A 160 1.38 -20.56 -3.20
CA LEU A 160 2.65 -20.24 -2.52
C LEU A 160 3.26 -21.46 -1.84
N ALA A 161 2.46 -22.33 -1.23
CA ALA A 161 2.93 -23.57 -0.63
C ALA A 161 3.51 -24.54 -1.68
N ALA A 162 2.87 -24.67 -2.85
CA ALA A 162 3.36 -25.50 -3.95
C ALA A 162 4.71 -25.00 -4.50
N ILE A 163 4.86 -23.68 -4.67
CA ILE A 163 6.12 -23.06 -5.12
C ILE A 163 7.25 -23.34 -4.11
N LEU A 164 6.98 -23.18 -2.81
CA LEU A 164 7.96 -23.45 -1.76
C LEU A 164 8.42 -24.92 -1.77
N LEU A 165 7.50 -25.85 -1.98
CA LEU A 165 7.79 -27.28 -2.02
C LEU A 165 8.71 -27.66 -3.18
N VAL A 166 8.48 -27.10 -4.38
CA VAL A 166 9.34 -27.34 -5.56
C VAL A 166 10.75 -26.81 -5.30
N LEU A 167 10.88 -25.60 -4.76
CA LEU A 167 12.17 -25.00 -4.38
C LEU A 167 12.94 -25.85 -3.36
N CYS A 168 12.26 -26.42 -2.37
CA CYS A 168 12.89 -27.31 -1.39
C CYS A 168 13.40 -28.61 -2.02
N ILE A 169 12.66 -29.18 -2.98
CA ILE A 169 13.08 -30.40 -3.69
C ILE A 169 14.30 -30.10 -4.57
N ASP A 170 14.28 -29.03 -5.36
CA ASP A 170 15.42 -28.64 -6.20
C ASP A 170 16.66 -28.35 -5.34
N LEU A 171 16.49 -27.69 -4.19
CA LEU A 171 17.58 -27.42 -3.26
C LEU A 171 18.12 -28.73 -2.63
N GLY A 172 17.24 -29.66 -2.26
CA GLY A 172 17.65 -30.97 -1.73
C GLY A 172 18.39 -31.83 -2.76
N LEU A 173 17.93 -31.83 -4.01
CA LEU A 173 18.57 -32.55 -5.12
C LEU A 173 19.93 -31.96 -5.47
N THR A 174 20.04 -30.63 -5.50
CA THR A 174 21.32 -29.94 -5.78
C THR A 174 22.33 -30.10 -4.65
N LEU A 175 21.90 -30.15 -3.39
CA LEU A 175 22.77 -30.46 -2.25
C LEU A 175 23.22 -31.93 -2.25
N SER A 176 22.32 -32.87 -2.55
CA SER A 176 22.65 -34.30 -2.62
C SER A 176 23.61 -34.63 -3.76
N ALA A 177 23.50 -33.94 -4.90
CA ALA A 177 24.43 -34.10 -6.01
C ALA A 177 25.83 -33.57 -5.66
N ARG A 178 25.94 -32.57 -4.79
CA ARG A 178 27.23 -32.01 -4.34
C ARG A 178 27.95 -32.90 -3.32
N THR A 179 27.22 -33.67 -2.52
CA THR A 179 27.82 -34.54 -1.49
C THR A 179 28.37 -35.87 -2.03
N THR A 180 27.96 -36.29 -3.22
CA THR A 180 28.39 -37.58 -3.82
C THR A 180 29.71 -37.47 -4.62
N GLY A 181 30.26 -36.26 -4.79
CA GLY A 181 31.45 -36.00 -5.60
C GLY A 181 32.71 -35.66 -4.82
N ALA A 182 33.23 -36.55 -3.97
CA ALA A 182 34.64 -36.50 -3.54
C ALA A 182 35.08 -37.80 -2.83
N ALA A 183 35.70 -38.71 -3.58
CA ALA A 183 36.61 -39.70 -3.01
C ALA A 183 37.93 -39.67 -3.78
N PRO A 184 38.99 -39.01 -3.29
CA PRO A 184 40.33 -39.25 -3.79
C PRO A 184 40.87 -40.53 -3.13
N THR A 185 41.12 -41.52 -3.98
CA THR A 185 41.87 -42.74 -3.69
C THR A 185 43.29 -42.37 -3.24
N PRO A 186 43.77 -42.80 -2.06
CA PRO A 186 45.19 -42.68 -1.77
C PRO A 186 45.94 -43.75 -2.57
N ARG A 187 46.47 -43.34 -3.73
CA ARG A 187 47.48 -44.11 -4.46
C ARG A 187 48.83 -43.91 -3.79
N ASP A 188 49.29 -45.01 -3.24
CA ASP A 188 50.65 -45.38 -2.90
C ASP A 188 51.70 -44.77 -3.84
N LEU A 189 52.61 -43.96 -3.28
CA LEU A 189 53.94 -43.70 -3.85
C LEU A 189 54.94 -43.50 -2.70
N ALA A 190 55.69 -44.56 -2.45
CA ALA A 190 57.04 -44.51 -1.93
C ALA A 190 57.87 -43.41 -2.63
N VAL A 191 58.74 -42.71 -1.88
CA VAL A 191 60.12 -42.32 -2.26
C VAL A 191 60.77 -41.51 -1.11
N ARG A 192 61.89 -42.07 -0.61
CA ARG A 192 63.12 -41.47 -0.04
C ARG A 192 63.08 -40.27 0.93
N SER A 193 63.75 -40.50 2.06
CA SER A 193 64.80 -39.70 2.75
C SER A 193 64.54 -39.73 4.26
N ARG A 194 65.44 -40.08 5.18
CA ARG A 194 66.89 -40.30 5.24
C ARG A 194 67.15 -41.43 6.24
#